data_AF-A0A955TYP5-F1
#
_entry.id   AF-A0A955TYP5-F1
#
_cell.length_a   1.000
_cell.length_b   1.000
_cell.length_c   1.000
_cell.angle_alpha   90.00
_cell.angle_beta   90.00
_cell.angle_gamma   90.00
#
_symmetry.space_group_name_H-M   'P 1'
#
loop_
_entity.id
_entity.type
_entity.pdbx_description
1 polymer ?
#
loop_
_entity_poly.entity_id
_entity_poly.type
_entity_poly.pdbx_seq_one_letter_code
_entity_poly.pdbx_strand_id
1 'polypeptide(L)' 'MKPSAIVRSWVEAFNRADAEALANFYAEDAVNHQVANEPVVGRAAIHRMFAEEFAKAEMRCIVERIFEIEDWAILEWR' A
#
# COMPACT_ATOMS: atom_id res chain seq x y z
N MET A 1 -16.05 3.13 1.28
CA MET A 1 -15.65 1.85 1.92
C MET A 1 -15.10 2.17 3.30
N LYS A 2 -15.19 1.24 4.25
CA LYS A 2 -14.51 1.39 5.55
C LYS A 2 -12.98 1.33 5.38
N PRO A 3 -12.17 2.00 6.21
CA PRO A 3 -10.71 1.99 6.09
C PRO A 3 -10.11 0.58 6.06
N SER A 4 -10.58 -0.34 6.90
CA SER A 4 -10.09 -1.73 6.89
C SER A 4 -10.41 -2.48 5.60
N ALA A 5 -11.52 -2.17 4.93
CA ALA A 5 -11.87 -2.78 3.65
C ALA A 5 -10.97 -2.27 2.53
N ILE A 6 -10.57 -0.99 2.58
CA ILE A 6 -9.59 -0.42 1.66
C ILE A 6 -8.25 -1.12 1.84
N VAL A 7 -7.76 -1.26 3.08
CA VAL A 7 -6.50 -1.94 3.37
C VAL A 7 -6.52 -3.42 2.94
N ARG A 8 -7.63 -4.15 3.11
CA ARG A 8 -7.74 -5.53 2.59
C ARG A 8 -7.59 -5.59 1.08
N SER A 9 -8.30 -4.71 0.35
CA SER A 9 -8.22 -4.64 -1.11
C SER A 9 -6.82 -4.22 -1.58
N TRP A 10 -6.18 -3.33 -0.83
CA TRP A 10 -4.80 -2.91 -1.06
C TRP A 10 -3.84 -4.10 -0.89
N VAL A 11 -3.97 -4.90 0.17
CA VAL A 11 -3.15 -6.11 0.38
C VAL A 11 -3.34 -7.13 -0.74
N GLU A 12 -4.57 -7.29 -1.23
CA GLU A 12 -4.85 -8.17 -2.38
C GLU A 12 -4.14 -7.67 -3.64
N ALA A 13 -4.16 -6.37 -3.94
CA ALA A 13 -3.43 -5.80 -5.05
C ALA A 13 -1.90 -5.94 -4.89
N PHE A 14 -1.40 -5.70 -3.67
CA PHE A 14 0.02 -5.87 -3.33
C PHE A 14 0.49 -7.31 -3.56
N ASN A 15 -0.27 -8.29 -3.09
CA ASN A 15 0.06 -9.71 -3.23
C ASN A 15 -0.07 -10.23 -4.67
N ARG A 16 -0.70 -9.48 -5.58
CA ARG A 16 -0.68 -9.74 -7.03
C ARG A 16 0.44 -9.00 -7.76
N ALA A 17 1.29 -8.25 -7.05
CA ALA A 17 2.28 -7.33 -7.62
C ALA A 17 1.67 -6.32 -8.61
N ASP A 18 0.43 -5.90 -8.35
CA ASP A 18 -0.38 -5.06 -9.23
C ASP A 18 -0.20 -3.58 -8.86
N ALA A 19 0.91 -2.99 -9.32
CA ALA A 19 1.27 -1.61 -9.00
C ALA A 19 0.22 -0.58 -9.49
N GLU A 20 -0.44 -0.85 -10.61
CA GLU A 20 -1.49 0.01 -11.16
C GLU A 20 -2.74 0.01 -10.27
N ALA A 21 -3.24 -1.18 -9.90
CA ALA A 21 -4.36 -1.27 -8.97
C ALA A 21 -4.01 -0.67 -7.59
N LEU A 22 -2.78 -0.88 -7.11
CA LEU A 22 -2.31 -0.28 -5.86
C LEU A 22 -2.36 1.24 -5.89
N ALA A 23 -1.86 1.86 -6.96
CA ALA A 23 -1.84 3.31 -7.11
C ALA A 23 -3.25 3.93 -7.06
N ASN A 24 -4.29 3.20 -7.50
CA ASN A 24 -5.68 3.67 -7.47
C ASN A 24 -6.27 3.79 -6.06
N PHE A 25 -5.63 3.23 -5.03
CA PHE A 25 -6.02 3.45 -3.63
C PHE A 25 -5.45 4.74 -3.02
N TYR A 26 -4.58 5.45 -3.74
CA TYR A 26 -3.94 6.68 -3.26
C TYR A 26 -4.59 7.93 -3.90
N ALA A 27 -4.75 8.98 -3.09
CA ALA A 27 -5.07 10.31 -3.58
C ALA A 27 -3.93 10.87 -4.45
N GLU A 28 -4.22 11.87 -5.30
CA GLU A 28 -3.25 12.41 -6.25
C GLU A 28 -1.99 12.97 -5.57
N ASP A 29 -2.18 13.54 -4.38
CA ASP A 29 -1.16 14.15 -3.50
C ASP A 29 -0.77 13.28 -2.31
N ALA A 30 -1.13 11.99 -2.30
CA ALA A 30 -0.88 11.09 -1.19
C ALA A 30 0.62 10.95 -0.87
N VAL A 31 0.92 10.71 0.42
CA VAL A 31 2.28 10.48 0.91
C VAL A 31 2.42 9.02 1.33
N ASN A 32 3.40 8.31 0.75
CA ASN A 32 3.85 7.02 1.25
C ASN A 32 5.18 7.20 1.97
N HIS A 33 5.19 7.02 3.29
CA HIS A 33 6.38 7.17 4.11
C HIS A 33 6.76 5.82 4.74
N GLN A 34 7.80 5.21 4.20
CA GLN A 34 8.43 4.03 4.79
C GLN A 34 9.48 4.53 5.78
N VAL A 35 9.41 4.14 7.06
CA VAL A 35 10.16 4.74 8.18
C VAL A 35 11.67 4.91 7.93
N ALA A 36 12.30 4.00 7.17
CA ALA A 36 13.73 4.04 6.88
C ALA A 36 14.11 4.96 5.69
N ASN A 37 13.14 5.48 4.95
CA ASN A 37 13.32 6.16 3.66
C ASN A 37 12.68 7.55 3.67
N GLU A 38 13.12 8.41 2.75
CA GLU A 38 12.44 9.68 2.49
C GLU A 38 10.99 9.44 1.97
N PRO A 39 10.02 10.31 2.31
CA PRO A 39 8.65 10.15 1.85
C PRO A 39 8.52 10.24 0.32
N VAL A 40 7.70 9.35 -0.25
CA VAL A 40 7.30 9.39 -1.66
C VAL A 40 5.98 10.12 -1.78
N VAL A 41 5.96 11.24 -2.51
CA VAL A 41 4.80 12.12 -2.62
C VAL A 41 4.17 12.03 -4.00
N GLY A 42 2.85 11.80 -4.02
CA GLY A 42 1.98 11.79 -5.18
C GLY A 42 1.76 10.40 -5.77
N ARG A 43 0.52 10.13 -6.24
CA ARG A 43 0.10 8.83 -6.77
C ARG A 43 1.03 8.28 -7.86
N ALA A 44 1.47 9.13 -8.78
CA ALA A 44 2.36 8.72 -9.88
C ALA A 44 3.77 8.32 -9.38
N ALA A 45 4.26 8.94 -8.31
CA ALA A 45 5.54 8.56 -7.71
C ALA A 45 5.40 7.25 -6.93
N ILE A 46 4.32 7.09 -6.16
CA ILE A 46 4.01 5.85 -5.42
C ILE A 46 3.85 4.65 -6.37
N HIS A 47 3.19 4.85 -7.51
CA HIS A 47 3.09 3.83 -8.57
C HIS A 47 4.48 3.36 -9.05
N ARG A 48 5.36 4.32 -9.41
CA ARG A 48 6.71 4.01 -9.89
C ARG A 48 7.52 3.25 -8.84
N MET A 49 7.45 3.68 -7.59
CA MET A 49 8.09 3.00 -6.46
C MET A 49 7.65 1.53 -6.37
N PHE A 50 6.34 1.23 -6.35
CA PHE A 50 5.88 -0.15 -6.28
C PHE A 50 6.26 -0.98 -7.50
N ALA A 51 6.18 -0.40 -8.71
CA ALA A 51 6.61 -1.09 -9.93
C ALA A 51 8.10 -1.48 -9.90
N GLU A 52 8.96 -0.58 -9.41
CA GLU A 52 10.38 -0.84 -9.24
C GLU A 52 10.65 -1.88 -8.15
N GLU A 53 9.93 -1.82 -7.03
CA GLU A 53 10.08 -2.77 -5.92
C GLU A 53 9.67 -4.19 -6.33
N PHE A 54 8.51 -4.36 -6.98
CA PHE A 54 8.05 -5.67 -7.45
C PHE A 54 8.94 -6.27 -8.55
N ALA A 55 9.68 -5.44 -9.29
CA ALA A 55 10.66 -5.93 -10.26
C ALA A 55 11.92 -6.51 -9.60
N LYS A 56 12.23 -6.13 -8.37
CA LYS A 56 13.45 -6.53 -7.65
C LYS A 56 13.28 -7.81 -6.85
N ALA A 57 12.08 -8.07 -6.32
CA ALA A 57 11.83 -9.21 -5.45
C ALA A 57 10.37 -9.65 -5.48
N GLU A 58 10.14 -10.95 -5.25
CA GLU A 58 8.80 -11.45 -4.93
C GLU A 58 8.45 -11.01 -3.50
N MET A 59 7.34 -10.28 -3.38
CA MET A 59 6.87 -9.74 -2.11
C MET A 59 5.48 -10.28 -1.79
N ARG A 60 5.27 -10.67 -0.54
CA ARG A 60 3.96 -11.12 -0.07
C ARG A 60 3.71 -10.60 1.33
N CYS A 61 2.61 -9.89 1.48
CA CYS A 61 2.10 -9.39 2.76
C CYS A 61 1.17 -10.45 3.36
N ILE A 62 1.61 -11.14 4.41
CA ILE A 62 0.77 -12.07 5.16
C ILE A 62 0.14 -11.31 6.33
N VAL A 63 -1.18 -11.12 6.27
CA VAL A 63 -1.92 -10.36 7.27
C VAL A 63 -2.00 -11.14 8.58
N GLU A 64 -1.50 -10.56 9.66
CA GLU A 64 -1.71 -11.05 11.02
C GLU A 64 -2.98 -10.43 11.60
N ARG A 65 -3.12 -9.09 11.54
CA ARG A 65 -4.30 -8.35 12.02
C ARG A 65 -4.54 -7.07 11.22
N ILE A 66 -5.81 -6.68 11.15
CA ILE A 66 -6.23 -5.36 10.66
C ILE A 66 -7.14 -4.72 11.70
N PHE A 67 -6.76 -3.54 12.18
CA PHE A 67 -7.54 -2.71 13.09
C PHE A 67 -8.14 -1.52 12.31
N GLU A 68 -9.27 -1.01 12.78
CA GLU A 68 -9.93 0.18 12.24
C GLU A 68 -10.25 1.14 13.39
N ILE A 69 -9.91 2.42 13.21
CA ILE A 69 -10.16 3.49 14.18
C ILE A 69 -10.59 4.72 13.39
N GLU A 70 -11.89 5.05 13.43
CA GLU A 70 -12.47 6.15 12.66
C GLU A 70 -12.08 6.07 11.17
N ASP A 71 -11.26 7.01 10.70
CA ASP A 71 -10.77 7.08 9.32
C ASP A 71 -9.45 6.30 9.08
N TRP A 72 -8.90 5.70 10.12
CA TRP A 72 -7.61 5.00 10.10
C TRP A 72 -7.78 3.49 10.04
N ALA A 73 -6.83 2.84 9.38
CA ALA A 73 -6.62 1.41 9.48
C ALA A 73 -5.15 1.09 9.76
N ILE A 74 -4.92 0.08 10.60
CA ILE A 74 -3.59 -0.38 10.97
C ILE A 74 -3.47 -1.83 10.51
N LEU A 75 -2.43 -2.13 9.73
CA LEU A 75 -2.11 -3.46 9.23
C LEU A 75 -0.88 -3.99 9.95
N GLU A 76 -1.04 -5.10 10.65
CA GLU A 76 0.05 -5.90 11.19
C GLU A 76 0.28 -7.10 10.26
N TRP A 77 1.52 -7.28 9.80
CA TRP A 77 1.86 -8.24 8.77
C TRP A 77 3.28 -8.79 8.93
N ARG A 78 3.56 -9.92 8.28
CA ARG A 78 4.88 -10.54 8.15
C ARG A 78 5.19 -10.96 6.72
#